data_AF-B7QLD0-F1
#
_entry.id   AF-B7QLD0-F1
#
_cell.length_a   1.000
_cell.length_b   1.000
_cell.length_c   1.000
_cell.angle_alpha   90.00
_cell.angle_beta   90.00
_cell.angle_gamma   90.00
#
_symmetry.space_group_name_H-M   'P 1'
#
loop_
_entity.id
_entity.type
_entity.pdbx_description
1 polymer ?
#
loop_
_entity_poly.entity_id
_entity_poly.type
_entity_poly.pdbx_seq_one_letter_code
_entity_poly.pdbx_strand_id
1 'polypeptide(L)'
;MTVRFQVAPYGDLWHAVEYYGGIDERDLKIILRQIIPALEFMHSKELVHRDVRAENILIFSKDFTKVKLTDFGLTRKAGTLVKKRTRSLPTCPPEIWEAVHLEGYSVELGSDVWQIGMLIFSSLTAKFPWEKADITDSRFNEFLDWQKRKTTRTPREFKRFTPRLLRMMRRLMEPKPSKRYPVTEVNKYYGDRWLMVRSPRTSKVSEVWDTVAQEQRLGEELMSYSNSMEQRIHKWILSGSDEDVKDSQ
;
A
#
# COMPACT_ATOMS: atom_id res chain seq x y z
N MET A 1 -3.65 -26.29 10.35
CA MET A 1 -4.22 -25.76 9.08
C MET A 1 -3.12 -24.97 8.40
N THR A 2 -2.47 -25.52 7.39
CA THR A 2 -1.36 -24.83 6.70
C THR A 2 -1.94 -23.79 5.76
N VAL A 3 -1.81 -22.52 6.10
CA VAL A 3 -2.18 -21.42 5.19
C VAL A 3 -1.16 -21.41 4.06
N ARG A 4 -1.56 -21.89 2.87
CA ARG A 4 -0.73 -21.76 1.66
C ARG A 4 -0.91 -20.35 1.10
N PHE A 5 0.09 -19.51 1.25
CA PHE A 5 0.15 -18.22 0.56
C PHE A 5 0.59 -18.44 -0.89
N GLN A 6 -0.16 -17.87 -1.83
CA GLN A 6 0.29 -17.79 -3.22
C GLN A 6 1.29 -16.63 -3.32
N VAL A 7 2.51 -16.91 -3.75
CA VAL A 7 3.51 -15.86 -4.02
C VAL A 7 3.00 -14.96 -5.15
N ALA A 8 3.12 -13.65 -4.96
CA ALA A 8 2.77 -12.66 -5.97
C ALA A 8 3.94 -12.52 -6.95
N PRO A 9 3.85 -13.02 -8.20
CA PRO A 9 4.98 -13.15 -9.12
C PRO A 9 5.55 -11.81 -9.60
N TYR A 10 4.87 -10.70 -9.31
CA TYR A 10 5.26 -9.36 -9.72
C TYR A 10 5.41 -8.42 -8.51
N GLY A 11 5.59 -8.97 -7.29
CA GLY A 11 5.78 -8.17 -6.09
C GLY A 11 4.58 -7.30 -5.70
N ASP A 12 4.86 -6.18 -5.04
CA ASP A 12 3.87 -5.19 -4.62
C ASP A 12 3.84 -3.95 -5.51
N LEU A 13 2.77 -3.16 -5.37
CA LEU A 13 2.55 -1.96 -6.15
C LEU A 13 3.58 -0.86 -5.86
N TRP A 14 4.15 -0.80 -4.66
CA TRP A 14 5.12 0.25 -4.34
C TRP A 14 6.39 0.12 -5.17
N HIS A 15 6.89 -1.09 -5.37
CA HIS A 15 8.04 -1.34 -6.25
C HIS A 15 7.78 -0.82 -7.68
N ALA A 16 6.57 -1.03 -8.22
CA ALA A 16 6.18 -0.48 -9.52
C ALA A 16 6.18 1.06 -9.51
N VAL A 17 5.57 1.66 -8.47
CA VAL A 17 5.45 3.11 -8.31
C VAL A 17 6.83 3.77 -8.22
N GLU A 18 7.72 3.21 -7.40
CA GLU A 18 9.08 3.73 -7.20
C GLU A 18 9.89 3.66 -8.50
N TYR A 19 9.87 2.51 -9.17
CA TYR A 19 10.62 2.32 -10.42
C TYR A 19 10.24 3.32 -11.51
N TYR A 20 8.93 3.58 -11.70
CA TYR A 20 8.44 4.47 -12.76
C TYR A 20 8.36 5.95 -12.35
N GLY A 21 8.60 6.28 -11.08
CA GLY A 21 8.31 7.62 -10.55
C GLY A 21 6.81 7.95 -10.54
N GLY A 22 5.98 6.91 -10.43
CA GLY A 22 4.52 6.94 -10.54
C GLY A 22 4.00 6.07 -11.70
N ILE A 23 2.82 5.47 -11.53
CA ILE A 23 2.16 4.64 -12.55
C ILE A 23 1.12 5.45 -13.34
N ASP A 24 0.75 4.94 -14.53
CA ASP A 24 -0.26 5.56 -15.37
C ASP A 24 -1.64 5.56 -14.68
N GLU A 25 -2.42 6.64 -14.88
CA GLU A 25 -3.75 6.75 -14.29
C GLU A 25 -4.70 5.64 -14.77
N ARG A 26 -4.50 5.08 -15.97
CA ARG A 26 -5.29 3.94 -16.45
C ARG A 26 -5.02 2.68 -15.64
N ASP A 27 -3.74 2.39 -15.39
CA ASP A 27 -3.31 1.21 -14.64
C ASP A 27 -3.77 1.30 -13.18
N LEU A 28 -3.61 2.48 -12.57
CA LEU A 28 -4.13 2.73 -11.23
C LEU A 28 -5.65 2.54 -11.14
N LYS A 29 -6.40 2.92 -12.18
CA LYS A 29 -7.84 2.67 -12.23
C LYS A 29 -8.19 1.19 -12.42
N ILE A 30 -7.33 0.37 -13.03
CA ILE A 30 -7.54 -1.09 -13.11
C ILE A 30 -7.34 -1.71 -11.72
N ILE A 31 -6.30 -1.27 -11.00
CA ILE A 31 -6.03 -1.67 -9.61
C ILE A 31 -7.20 -1.29 -8.71
N LEU A 32 -7.62 -0.03 -8.72
CA LEU A 32 -8.68 0.45 -7.83
C LEU A 32 -10.04 -0.21 -8.07
N ARG A 33 -10.33 -0.66 -9.30
CA ARG A 33 -11.54 -1.45 -9.57
C ARG A 33 -11.59 -2.78 -8.81
N GLN A 34 -10.46 -3.28 -8.33
CA GLN A 34 -10.38 -4.48 -7.50
C GLN A 34 -10.29 -4.13 -6.01
N ILE A 35 -9.55 -3.08 -5.66
CA ILE A 35 -9.32 -2.67 -4.26
C ILE A 35 -10.57 -2.02 -3.64
N ILE A 36 -11.30 -1.17 -4.38
CA ILE A 36 -12.47 -0.48 -3.85
C ILE A 36 -13.59 -1.46 -3.43
N PRO A 37 -13.97 -2.48 -4.25
CA PRO A 37 -14.93 -3.49 -3.83
C PRO A 37 -14.46 -4.34 -2.63
N ALA A 38 -13.16 -4.65 -2.54
CA ALA A 38 -12.62 -5.39 -1.40
C ALA A 38 -12.79 -4.61 -0.09
N LEU A 39 -12.49 -3.31 -0.11
CA LEU A 39 -12.70 -2.43 1.05
C LEU A 39 -14.18 -2.19 1.34
N GLU A 40 -15.01 -2.02 0.31
CA GLU A 40 -16.46 -1.91 0.48
C GLU A 40 -17.03 -3.13 1.22
N PHE A 41 -16.60 -4.34 0.84
CA PHE A 41 -16.98 -5.58 1.53
C PHE A 41 -16.50 -5.61 2.98
N MET A 42 -15.26 -5.19 3.26
CA MET A 42 -14.77 -5.10 4.64
C MET A 42 -15.61 -4.11 5.47
N HIS A 43 -15.88 -2.94 4.92
CA HIS A 43 -16.64 -1.88 5.58
C HIS A 43 -18.09 -2.32 5.83
N SER A 44 -18.68 -3.11 4.93
CA SER A 44 -20.02 -3.69 5.15
C SER A 44 -20.06 -4.72 6.28
N LYS A 45 -18.90 -5.17 6.77
CA LYS A 45 -18.73 -6.05 7.94
C LYS A 45 -18.18 -5.30 9.15
N GLU A 46 -18.18 -3.97 9.10
CA GLU A 46 -17.59 -3.09 10.12
C GLU A 46 -16.09 -3.38 10.36
N LEU A 47 -15.37 -3.91 9.36
CA LEU A 47 -13.94 -4.16 9.44
C LEU A 47 -13.16 -3.02 8.77
N VAL A 48 -12.14 -2.52 9.45
CA VAL A 48 -11.23 -1.48 8.94
C VAL A 48 -9.86 -2.07 8.78
N HIS A 49 -9.27 -1.96 7.58
CA HIS A 49 -7.96 -2.53 7.27
C HIS A 49 -6.84 -1.82 8.03
N ARG A 50 -6.89 -0.48 8.08
CA ARG A 50 -5.97 0.44 8.77
C ARG A 50 -4.55 0.52 8.20
N ASP A 51 -4.28 -0.16 7.09
CA ASP A 51 -2.96 -0.13 6.44
C ASP A 51 -3.08 -0.24 4.91
N VAL A 52 -4.02 0.50 4.33
CA VAL A 52 -4.17 0.56 2.87
C VAL A 52 -3.04 1.43 2.31
N ARG A 53 -2.10 0.80 1.61
CA ARG A 53 -0.92 1.43 0.98
C ARG A 53 -0.42 0.57 -0.16
N ALA A 54 0.45 1.11 -1.02
CA ALA A 54 0.89 0.43 -2.23
C ALA A 54 1.67 -0.87 -1.92
N GLU A 55 2.42 -0.87 -0.83
CA GLU A 55 3.17 -2.03 -0.33
C GLU A 55 2.24 -3.21 0.04
N ASN A 56 0.98 -2.92 0.38
CA ASN A 56 -0.04 -3.92 0.74
C ASN A 56 -0.95 -4.29 -0.45
N ILE A 57 -0.56 -3.96 -1.69
CA ILE A 57 -1.26 -4.37 -2.91
C ILE A 57 -0.32 -5.25 -3.73
N LEU A 58 -0.59 -6.55 -3.74
CA LEU A 58 0.21 -7.55 -4.45
C LEU A 58 -0.26 -7.74 -5.88
N ILE A 59 0.68 -7.90 -6.81
CA ILE A 59 0.42 -7.97 -8.25
C ILE A 59 0.59 -9.41 -8.75
N PHE A 60 -0.44 -9.92 -9.42
CA PHE A 60 -0.48 -11.26 -9.99
C PHE A 60 -0.56 -11.28 -11.52
N SER A 61 -0.76 -10.13 -12.16
CA SER A 61 -0.74 -9.98 -13.61
C SER A 61 -0.01 -8.69 -14.02
N LYS A 62 0.84 -8.76 -15.06
CA LYS A 62 1.65 -7.63 -15.56
C LYS A 62 0.82 -6.41 -15.97
N ASP A 63 -0.41 -6.65 -16.43
CA ASP A 63 -1.37 -5.64 -16.85
C ASP A 63 -2.29 -5.16 -15.70
N PHE A 64 -1.95 -5.53 -14.47
CA PHE A 64 -2.68 -5.22 -13.23
C PHE A 64 -4.11 -5.75 -13.15
N THR A 65 -4.56 -6.56 -14.11
CA THR A 65 -5.93 -7.13 -14.11
C THR A 65 -6.18 -8.09 -12.95
N LYS A 66 -5.12 -8.51 -12.25
CA LYS A 66 -5.19 -9.34 -11.05
C LYS A 66 -4.27 -8.78 -9.97
N VAL A 67 -4.85 -8.12 -8.98
CA VAL A 67 -4.18 -7.65 -7.76
C VAL A 67 -4.92 -8.13 -6.51
N LYS A 68 -4.23 -8.14 -5.36
CA LYS A 68 -4.86 -8.47 -4.07
C LYS A 68 -4.38 -7.52 -2.98
N LEU A 69 -5.33 -7.03 -2.17
CA LEU A 69 -5.03 -6.38 -0.90
C LEU A 69 -4.51 -7.43 0.09
N THR A 70 -3.46 -7.11 0.82
CA THR A 70 -2.81 -8.00 1.79
C THR A 70 -2.55 -7.29 3.12
N ASP A 71 -1.99 -8.03 4.08
CA ASP A 71 -1.62 -7.59 5.43
C ASP A 71 -2.79 -7.07 6.27
N PHE A 72 -3.66 -8.01 6.64
CA PHE A 72 -4.78 -7.78 7.54
C PHE A 72 -4.37 -7.76 9.03
N GLY A 73 -3.07 -7.73 9.36
CA GLY A 73 -2.60 -7.82 10.76
C GLY A 73 -3.12 -6.68 11.65
N LEU A 74 -3.36 -5.51 11.04
CA LEU A 74 -3.92 -4.34 11.72
C LEU A 74 -5.45 -4.25 11.64
N THR A 75 -6.10 -5.16 10.93
CA THR A 75 -7.55 -5.12 10.73
C THR A 75 -8.28 -5.23 12.06
N ARG A 76 -9.22 -4.33 12.32
CA ARG A 76 -10.04 -4.31 13.54
C ARG A 76 -11.48 -3.93 13.22
N LYS A 77 -12.40 -4.29 14.11
CA LYS A 77 -13.78 -3.84 14.03
C LYS A 77 -13.85 -2.32 14.29
N ALA A 78 -14.69 -1.60 13.55
CA ALA A 78 -15.00 -0.20 13.82
C ALA A 78 -15.46 -0.02 15.28
N GLY A 79 -15.05 1.07 15.92
CA GLY A 79 -15.29 1.34 17.34
C GLY A 79 -14.29 0.67 18.30
N THR A 80 -13.42 -0.22 17.82
CA THR A 80 -12.38 -0.81 18.68
C THR A 80 -11.38 0.26 19.10
N LEU A 81 -11.13 0.39 20.41
CA LEU A 81 -10.04 1.23 20.93
C LEU A 81 -8.69 0.54 20.70
N VAL A 82 -7.77 1.23 20.04
CA VAL A 82 -6.44 0.71 19.70
C VAL A 82 -5.35 1.70 20.10
N LYS A 83 -4.21 1.18 20.56
CA LYS A 83 -3.04 2.01 20.84
C LYS A 83 -2.49 2.64 19.56
N LYS A 84 -1.96 3.85 19.67
CA LYS A 84 -1.17 4.48 18.61
C LYS A 84 0.13 3.71 18.43
N ARG A 85 0.51 3.44 17.18
CA ARG A 85 1.80 2.81 16.86
C ARG A 85 2.94 3.76 17.25
N THR A 86 4.09 3.21 17.65
CA THR A 86 5.29 4.00 17.98
C THR A 86 5.72 4.92 16.84
N ARG A 87 5.58 4.45 15.61
CA ARG A 87 5.84 5.23 14.39
C ARG A 87 4.58 5.30 13.54
N SER A 88 4.03 6.49 13.41
CA SER A 88 3.00 6.80 12.42
C SER A 88 3.65 6.95 11.04
N LEU A 89 2.94 6.49 10.01
CA LEU A 89 3.35 6.61 8.61
C LEU A 89 2.75 7.87 8.00
N PRO A 90 3.35 8.43 6.93
CA PRO A 90 2.74 9.55 6.19
C PRO A 90 1.32 9.26 5.69
N THR A 91 1.00 7.98 5.44
CA THR A 91 -0.33 7.51 5.03
C THR A 91 -1.36 7.51 6.15
N CYS A 92 -0.95 7.63 7.42
CA CYS A 92 -1.87 7.69 8.54
C CYS A 92 -2.72 8.97 8.49
N PRO A 93 -4.04 8.88 8.73
CA PRO A 93 -4.92 10.03 8.79
C PRO A 93 -4.68 10.91 10.03
N PRO A 94 -5.22 12.14 10.05
CA PRO A 94 -4.97 13.12 11.11
C PRO A 94 -5.34 12.63 12.51
N GLU A 95 -6.44 11.91 12.67
CA GLU A 95 -6.88 11.37 13.96
C GLU A 95 -5.86 10.41 14.60
N ILE A 96 -5.00 9.75 13.79
CA ILE A 96 -3.92 8.91 14.31
C ILE A 96 -2.72 9.77 14.71
N TRP A 97 -2.44 10.85 13.98
CA TRP A 97 -1.37 11.79 14.32
C TRP A 97 -1.70 12.58 15.59
N GLU A 98 -2.95 13.00 15.75
CA GLU A 98 -3.49 13.73 16.90
C GLU A 98 -3.69 12.83 18.14
N ALA A 99 -3.83 11.51 17.96
CA ALA A 99 -4.02 10.58 19.07
C ALA A 99 -2.87 10.63 20.09
N VAL A 100 -3.23 10.62 21.38
CA VAL A 100 -2.29 10.51 22.50
C VAL A 100 -1.79 9.07 22.58
N HIS A 101 -0.47 8.88 22.72
CA HIS A 101 0.14 7.54 22.64
C HIS A 101 -0.43 6.55 23.67
N LEU A 102 -0.69 7.02 24.89
CA LEU A 102 -1.19 6.20 26.00
C LEU A 102 -2.70 5.93 25.92
N GLU A 103 -3.48 6.83 25.31
CA GLU A 103 -4.94 6.72 25.23
C GLU A 103 -5.39 5.99 23.96
N GLY A 104 -4.62 6.09 22.88
CA GLY A 104 -4.95 5.47 21.60
C GLY A 104 -6.02 6.24 20.82
N TYR A 105 -6.73 5.53 19.95
CA TYR A 105 -7.83 6.09 19.16
C TYR A 105 -8.89 5.02 18.87
N SER A 106 -10.12 5.46 18.59
CA SER A 106 -11.18 4.56 18.13
C SER A 106 -11.04 4.30 16.64
N VAL A 107 -11.13 3.03 16.23
CA VAL A 107 -11.04 2.64 14.83
C VAL A 107 -12.27 3.11 14.06
N GLU A 108 -12.06 3.89 13.00
CA GLU A 108 -13.13 4.41 12.15
C GLU A 108 -12.97 3.96 10.69
N LEU A 109 -14.07 3.62 10.02
CA LEU A 109 -14.09 3.24 8.60
C LEU A 109 -13.42 4.30 7.70
N GLY A 110 -13.55 5.57 8.07
CA GLY A 110 -12.92 6.71 7.40
C GLY A 110 -11.40 6.63 7.34
N SER A 111 -10.74 5.81 8.16
CA SER A 111 -9.28 5.60 8.12
C SER A 111 -8.85 5.04 6.77
N ASP A 112 -9.53 4.00 6.27
CA ASP A 112 -9.22 3.39 4.98
C ASP A 112 -9.55 4.34 3.82
N VAL A 113 -10.59 5.18 3.96
CA VAL A 113 -10.95 6.18 2.94
C VAL A 113 -9.83 7.20 2.75
N TRP A 114 -9.27 7.71 3.85
CA TRP A 114 -8.11 8.60 3.80
C TRP A 114 -6.93 7.93 3.12
N GLN A 115 -6.66 6.68 3.51
CA GLN A 115 -5.56 5.90 2.98
C GLN A 115 -5.71 5.60 1.48
N ILE A 116 -6.93 5.48 0.95
CA ILE A 116 -7.17 5.44 -0.50
C ILE A 116 -6.80 6.77 -1.18
N GLY A 117 -7.08 7.91 -0.56
CA GLY A 117 -6.62 9.22 -1.07
C GLY A 117 -5.09 9.29 -1.13
N MET A 118 -4.42 8.83 -0.06
CA MET A 118 -2.96 8.72 -0.01
C MET A 118 -2.41 7.75 -1.06
N LEU A 119 -3.03 6.58 -1.24
CA LEU A 119 -2.67 5.58 -2.24
C LEU A 119 -2.76 6.16 -3.66
N ILE A 120 -3.83 6.90 -3.97
CA ILE A 120 -3.99 7.53 -5.29
C ILE A 120 -2.89 8.56 -5.50
N PHE A 121 -2.64 9.41 -4.51
CA PHE A 121 -1.60 10.42 -4.59
C PHE A 121 -0.24 9.79 -4.82
N SER A 122 0.15 8.83 -3.98
CA SER A 122 1.47 8.23 -4.01
C SER A 122 1.69 7.38 -5.27
N SER A 123 0.67 6.64 -5.70
CA SER A 123 0.76 5.85 -6.93
C SER A 123 0.96 6.70 -8.18
N LEU A 124 0.38 7.91 -8.23
CA LEU A 124 0.53 8.80 -9.39
C LEU A 124 1.80 9.66 -9.37
N THR A 125 2.52 9.70 -8.24
CA THR A 125 3.60 10.68 -8.04
C THR A 125 4.90 10.12 -7.50
N ALA A 126 4.91 8.88 -7.02
CA ALA A 126 5.97 8.26 -6.22
C ALA A 126 6.41 9.12 -5.02
N LYS A 127 5.50 9.93 -4.48
CA LYS A 127 5.75 10.85 -3.37
C LYS A 127 4.60 10.83 -2.37
N PHE A 128 4.84 11.36 -1.19
CA PHE A 128 3.78 11.71 -0.25
C PHE A 128 3.52 13.22 -0.27
N PRO A 129 2.27 13.67 -0.10
CA PRO A 129 1.93 15.08 -0.11
C PRO A 129 2.46 15.83 1.14
N TRP A 130 2.79 15.09 2.20
CA TRP A 130 3.35 15.56 3.46
C TRP A 130 4.09 14.41 4.18
N GLU A 131 4.84 14.73 5.21
CA GLU A 131 5.45 13.73 6.12
C GLU A 131 4.50 13.36 7.25
N LYS A 132 3.73 14.34 7.74
CA LYS A 132 2.78 14.16 8.84
C LYS A 132 1.46 14.83 8.47
N ALA A 133 0.34 14.13 8.69
CA ALA A 133 -0.98 14.72 8.56
C ALA A 133 -1.35 15.45 9.87
N ASP A 134 -0.52 16.42 10.26
CA ASP A 134 -0.62 17.17 11.51
C ASP A 134 -0.26 18.65 11.26
N ILE A 135 -0.74 19.55 12.11
CA ILE A 135 -0.57 21.01 11.98
C ILE A 135 0.90 21.47 12.02
N THR A 136 1.84 20.61 12.41
CA THR A 136 3.28 20.92 12.35
C THR A 136 3.88 20.78 10.95
N ASP A 137 3.21 20.10 10.01
CA ASP A 137 3.66 20.00 8.61
C ASP A 137 3.07 21.13 7.76
N SER A 138 3.94 21.95 7.16
CA SER A 138 3.54 23.10 6.36
C SER A 138 2.76 22.72 5.10
N ARG A 139 3.08 21.59 4.46
CA ARG A 139 2.36 21.08 3.28
C ARG A 139 0.97 20.60 3.67
N PHE A 140 0.84 20.01 4.85
CA PHE A 140 -0.45 19.61 5.38
C PHE A 140 -1.34 20.84 5.70
N ASN A 141 -0.76 21.90 6.28
CA ASN A 141 -1.48 23.15 6.50
C ASN A 141 -1.97 23.80 5.20
N GLU A 142 -1.15 23.81 4.15
CA GLU A 142 -1.56 24.29 2.81
C GLU A 142 -2.77 23.50 2.28
N PHE A 143 -2.74 22.17 2.45
CA PHE A 143 -3.88 21.30 2.11
C PHE A 143 -5.12 21.63 2.95
N LEU A 144 -4.99 21.82 4.27
CA LEU A 144 -6.10 22.14 5.16
C LEU A 144 -6.77 23.47 4.81
N ASP A 145 -6.01 24.51 4.49
CA ASP A 145 -6.56 25.80 4.10
C ASP A 145 -7.33 25.71 2.78
N TRP A 146 -6.82 24.92 1.84
CA TRP A 146 -7.51 24.63 0.59
C TRP A 146 -8.76 23.75 0.77
N GLN A 147 -8.72 22.76 1.66
CA GLN A 147 -9.84 21.89 2.01
C GLN A 147 -10.98 22.71 2.64
N LYS A 148 -10.63 23.62 3.56
CA LYS A 148 -11.55 24.53 4.26
C LYS A 148 -12.01 25.71 3.39
N ARG A 149 -11.60 25.77 2.12
CA ARG A 149 -11.92 26.86 1.18
C ARG A 149 -11.48 28.26 1.65
N LYS A 150 -10.46 28.34 2.50
CA LYS A 150 -9.84 29.63 2.87
C LYS A 150 -9.02 30.22 1.73
N THR A 151 -8.62 29.38 0.77
CA THR A 151 -7.89 29.79 -0.43
C THR A 151 -8.44 29.07 -1.67
N THR A 152 -8.37 29.75 -2.81
CA THR A 152 -8.63 29.18 -4.13
C THR A 152 -7.36 28.57 -4.75
N ARG A 153 -6.18 28.83 -4.18
CA ARG A 153 -4.91 28.29 -4.65
C ARG A 153 -4.84 26.79 -4.34
N THR A 154 -4.63 25.98 -5.37
CA THR A 154 -4.38 24.54 -5.20
C THR A 154 -3.05 24.31 -4.49
N PRO A 155 -2.99 23.39 -3.50
CA PRO A 155 -1.76 23.09 -2.78
C PRO A 155 -0.64 22.66 -3.71
N ARG A 156 0.61 23.05 -3.41
CA ARG A 156 1.78 22.83 -4.27
C ARG A 156 1.88 21.40 -4.79
N GLU A 157 1.77 20.42 -3.90
CA GLU A 157 1.91 18.99 -4.24
C GLU A 157 0.77 18.47 -5.12
N PHE A 158 -0.37 19.16 -5.15
CA PHE A 158 -1.59 18.74 -5.85
C PHE A 158 -1.79 19.46 -7.20
N LYS A 159 -0.91 20.39 -7.58
CA LYS A 159 -1.05 21.22 -8.80
C LYS A 159 -1.12 20.43 -10.12
N ARG A 160 -0.58 19.22 -10.14
CA ARG A 160 -0.56 18.34 -11.33
C ARG A 160 -1.89 17.62 -11.59
N PHE A 161 -2.83 17.67 -10.65
CA PHE A 161 -4.09 16.95 -10.74
C PHE A 161 -5.19 17.79 -11.37
N THR A 162 -6.09 17.12 -12.08
CA THR A 162 -7.26 17.79 -12.67
C THR A 162 -8.24 18.24 -11.59
N PRO A 163 -9.10 19.24 -11.88
CA PRO A 163 -10.15 19.65 -10.94
C PRO A 163 -11.09 18.51 -10.51
N ARG A 164 -11.27 17.48 -11.35
CA ARG A 164 -12.07 16.28 -11.04
C ARG A 164 -11.37 15.40 -10.01
N LEU A 165 -10.09 15.08 -10.19
CA LEU A 165 -9.32 14.35 -9.18
C LEU A 165 -9.24 15.14 -7.88
N LEU A 166 -8.97 16.45 -7.93
CA LEU A 166 -8.94 17.29 -6.74
C LEU A 166 -10.26 17.27 -5.96
N ARG A 167 -11.41 17.22 -6.65
CA ARG A 167 -12.72 17.07 -6.01
C ARG A 167 -12.84 15.73 -5.29
N MET A 168 -12.37 14.65 -5.90
CA MET A 168 -12.29 13.33 -5.25
C MET A 168 -11.38 13.38 -4.02
N MET A 169 -10.18 13.95 -4.14
CA MET A 169 -9.23 14.08 -3.03
C MET A 169 -9.85 14.83 -1.84
N ARG A 170 -10.57 15.93 -2.06
CA ARG A 170 -11.29 16.63 -0.97
C ARG A 170 -12.29 15.75 -0.23
N ARG A 171 -12.95 14.82 -0.93
CA ARG A 171 -13.98 13.95 -0.35
C ARG A 171 -13.38 12.79 0.44
N LEU A 172 -12.28 12.23 -0.08
CA LEU A 172 -11.57 11.12 0.57
C LEU A 172 -10.72 11.59 1.75
N MET A 173 -10.10 12.75 1.62
CA MET A 173 -9.14 13.30 2.57
C MET A 173 -9.74 14.44 3.42
N GLU A 174 -11.01 14.29 3.78
CA GLU A 174 -11.65 15.17 4.76
C GLU A 174 -11.02 14.93 6.16
N PRO A 175 -10.51 15.96 6.87
CA PRO A 175 -9.79 15.77 8.12
C PRO A 175 -10.59 15.01 9.17
N LYS A 176 -11.90 15.31 9.30
CA LYS A 176 -12.76 14.59 10.24
C LYS A 176 -13.17 13.24 9.65
N PRO A 177 -12.81 12.09 10.27
CA PRO A 177 -13.10 10.77 9.72
C PRO A 177 -14.60 10.53 9.47
N SER A 178 -15.47 10.96 10.39
CA SER A 178 -16.93 10.88 10.26
C SER A 178 -17.54 11.71 9.13
N LYS A 179 -16.80 12.65 8.54
CA LYS A 179 -17.24 13.47 7.39
C LYS A 179 -16.66 12.99 6.06
N ARG A 180 -15.78 11.99 6.06
CA ARG A 180 -15.26 11.38 4.84
C ARG A 180 -16.37 10.65 4.11
N TYR A 181 -16.29 10.69 2.78
CA TYR A 181 -17.19 9.91 1.93
C TYR A 181 -16.85 8.41 2.02
N PRO A 182 -17.76 7.51 1.64
CA PRO A 182 -17.43 6.07 1.55
C PRO A 182 -16.35 5.82 0.48
N VAL A 183 -15.61 4.72 0.60
CA VAL A 183 -14.58 4.31 -0.38
C VAL A 183 -15.13 4.22 -1.82
N THR A 184 -16.40 3.88 -1.97
CA THR A 184 -17.09 3.82 -3.28
C THR A 184 -17.26 5.16 -3.97
N GLU A 185 -16.98 6.27 -3.29
CA GLU A 185 -16.93 7.60 -3.91
C GLU A 185 -15.98 7.66 -5.12
N VAL A 186 -14.91 6.85 -5.10
CA VAL A 186 -13.96 6.70 -6.21
C VAL A 186 -14.65 6.30 -7.52
N ASN A 187 -15.72 5.51 -7.45
CA ASN A 187 -16.42 4.98 -8.62
C ASN A 187 -16.96 6.09 -9.55
N LYS A 188 -17.27 7.26 -8.98
CA LYS A 188 -17.77 8.43 -9.72
C LYS A 188 -16.73 9.10 -10.61
N TYR A 189 -15.45 8.70 -10.51
CA TYR A 189 -14.33 9.39 -11.15
C TYR A 189 -13.53 8.51 -12.14
N TYR A 190 -13.93 7.26 -12.38
CA TYR A 190 -13.19 6.37 -13.29
C TYR A 190 -13.14 6.88 -14.74
N GLY A 191 -14.21 7.54 -15.20
CA GLY A 191 -14.29 8.13 -16.54
C GLY A 191 -13.52 9.46 -16.68
N ASP A 192 -13.10 10.07 -15.58
CA ASP A 192 -12.41 11.36 -15.61
C ASP A 192 -10.91 11.19 -15.84
N ARG A 193 -10.30 12.17 -16.49
CA ARG A 193 -8.84 12.33 -16.48
C ARG A 193 -8.37 12.81 -15.11
N TRP A 194 -7.26 12.27 -14.61
CA TRP A 194 -6.74 12.55 -13.26
C TRP A 194 -5.50 13.46 -13.28
N LEU A 195 -4.66 13.34 -14.30
CA LEU A 195 -3.45 14.16 -14.48
C LEU A 195 -3.62 15.26 -15.55
N MET A 196 -3.13 16.47 -15.27
CA MET A 196 -3.15 17.60 -16.23
C MET A 196 -2.28 17.34 -17.46
N VAL A 197 -1.13 16.69 -17.27
CA VAL A 197 -0.19 16.28 -18.33
C VAL A 197 -0.13 14.76 -18.35
N ARG A 198 -0.14 14.16 -19.55
CA ARG A 198 0.00 12.69 -19.67
C ARG A 198 1.43 12.31 -19.30
N SER A 199 1.59 11.25 -18.52
CA SER A 199 2.88 10.57 -18.46
C SER A 199 3.16 9.97 -19.85
N PRO A 200 4.38 10.07 -20.40
CA PRO A 200 4.74 9.30 -21.57
C PRO A 200 4.43 7.83 -21.28
N ARG A 201 3.65 7.18 -22.14
CA ARG A 201 3.40 5.74 -22.03
C ARG A 201 4.75 5.05 -22.04
N THR A 202 5.23 4.61 -20.89
CA THR A 202 6.39 3.73 -20.87
C THR A 202 5.85 2.36 -21.23
N SER A 203 6.07 1.92 -22.46
CA SER A 203 5.93 0.51 -22.87
C SER A 203 6.82 -0.45 -22.04
N LYS A 204 7.50 0.07 -21.02
CA LYS A 204 8.49 -0.59 -20.15
C LYS A 204 7.89 -1.35 -18.99
N VAL A 205 6.58 -1.21 -18.72
CA VAL A 205 5.87 -1.94 -17.64
C VAL A 205 6.18 -3.44 -17.69
N SER A 206 6.19 -4.06 -18.88
CA SER A 206 6.50 -5.49 -18.99
C SER A 206 7.96 -5.84 -18.69
N GLU A 207 8.92 -4.97 -19.04
CA GLU A 207 10.36 -5.21 -18.88
C GLU A 207 10.73 -5.31 -17.39
N VAL A 208 10.16 -4.45 -16.54
CA VAL A 208 10.38 -4.52 -15.08
C VAL A 208 9.81 -5.78 -14.49
N TRP A 209 8.63 -6.19 -14.93
CA TRP A 209 8.02 -7.41 -14.43
C TRP A 209 8.82 -8.65 -14.79
N ASP A 210 9.55 -8.62 -15.90
CA ASP A 210 10.51 -9.68 -16.21
C ASP A 210 11.71 -9.67 -15.26
N THR A 211 12.25 -8.48 -14.93
CA THR A 211 13.34 -8.35 -13.94
C THR A 211 12.90 -8.78 -12.54
N VAL A 212 11.78 -8.25 -12.02
CA VAL A 212 11.27 -8.57 -10.67
C VAL A 212 10.92 -10.05 -10.55
N ALA A 213 10.26 -10.63 -11.56
CA ALA A 213 9.94 -12.06 -11.56
C ALA A 213 11.19 -12.95 -11.66
N GLN A 214 12.28 -12.45 -12.26
CA GLN A 214 13.55 -13.13 -12.33
C GLN A 214 14.31 -13.05 -11.00
N GLU A 215 14.33 -11.89 -10.35
CA GLU A 215 14.93 -11.70 -9.01
C GLU A 215 14.20 -12.53 -7.94
N GLN A 216 12.86 -12.58 -7.98
CA GLN A 216 12.08 -13.41 -7.07
C GLN A 216 12.33 -14.91 -7.29
N ARG A 217 12.39 -15.36 -8.55
CA ARG A 217 12.75 -16.75 -8.87
C ARG A 217 14.14 -17.09 -8.37
N LEU A 218 15.11 -16.21 -8.59
CA LEU A 218 16.48 -16.39 -8.11
C LEU A 218 16.52 -16.46 -6.57
N GLY A 219 15.73 -15.62 -5.89
CA GLY A 219 15.59 -15.65 -4.43
C GLY A 219 14.97 -16.94 -3.91
N GLU A 220 13.91 -17.44 -4.56
CA GLU A 220 13.29 -18.73 -4.23
C GLU A 220 14.24 -19.91 -4.47
N GLU A 221 15.00 -19.89 -5.57
CA GLU A 221 16.01 -20.91 -5.89
C GLU A 221 17.15 -20.92 -4.87
N LEU A 222 17.66 -19.74 -4.48
CA LEU A 222 18.69 -19.61 -3.45
C LEU A 222 18.20 -20.11 -2.08
N MET A 223 16.97 -19.78 -1.70
CA MET A 223 16.36 -20.27 -0.45
C MET A 223 16.12 -21.78 -0.49
N SER A 224 15.68 -22.32 -1.62
CA SER A 224 15.52 -23.76 -1.83
C SER A 224 16.86 -24.50 -1.76
N TYR A 225 17.90 -23.93 -2.39
CA TYR A 225 19.25 -24.47 -2.37
C TYR A 225 19.85 -24.44 -0.96
N SER A 226 19.67 -23.35 -0.22
CA SER A 226 20.09 -23.23 1.19
C SER A 226 19.41 -24.29 2.06
N ASN A 227 18.09 -24.44 1.95
CA ASN A 227 17.33 -25.45 2.70
C ASN A 227 17.76 -26.88 2.32
N SER A 228 18.04 -27.15 1.04
CA SER A 228 18.55 -28.44 0.58
C SER A 228 19.96 -28.70 1.12
N MET A 229 20.83 -27.68 1.14
CA MET A 229 22.18 -27.77 1.65
C MET A 229 22.20 -28.01 3.16
N GLU A 230 21.36 -27.32 3.93
CA GLU A 230 21.15 -27.58 5.36
C GLU A 230 20.67 -29.01 5.61
N GLN A 231 19.69 -29.50 4.83
CA GLN A 231 19.25 -30.89 4.94
C GLN A 231 20.35 -31.91 4.62
N ARG A 232 21.22 -31.61 3.65
CA ARG A 232 22.37 -32.47 3.30
C ARG A 232 23.44 -32.45 4.38
N ILE A 233 23.75 -31.29 4.96
CA ILE A 233 24.66 -31.14 6.09
C ILE A 233 24.12 -31.88 7.31
N HIS A 234 22.84 -31.71 7.62
CA HIS A 234 22.18 -32.42 8.72
C HIS A 234 22.19 -33.93 8.50
N LYS A 235 21.93 -34.40 7.27
CA LYS A 235 22.02 -35.82 6.91
C LYS A 235 23.45 -36.36 7.02
N TRP A 236 24.45 -35.57 6.64
CA TRP A 236 25.87 -35.93 6.75
C TRP A 236 26.33 -36.04 8.22
N ILE A 237 25.93 -35.08 9.07
CA ILE A 237 26.17 -35.12 10.52
C ILE A 237 25.54 -36.37 11.14
N LEU A 238 24.32 -36.73 10.71
CA LEU A 238 23.64 -37.93 11.19
C LEU A 238 24.20 -39.25 10.61
N SER A 239 24.96 -39.19 9.50
CA SER A 239 25.58 -40.37 8.87
C SER A 239 27.06 -40.53 9.22
N GLY A 240 27.65 -39.63 9.99
CA GLY A 240 29.10 -39.53 10.16
C GLY A 240 29.54 -39.43 11.62
N SER A 241 29.46 -40.54 12.34
CA SER A 241 30.22 -40.77 13.57
C SER A 241 30.38 -42.27 13.86
N ASP A 242 30.87 -43.09 12.91
CA ASP A 242 31.24 -44.48 13.20
C ASP A 242 32.13 -45.17 12.12
N GLU A 243 33.04 -44.46 11.46
CA GLU A 243 34.15 -45.10 10.73
C GLU A 243 35.39 -44.20 10.85
N ASP A 244 36.27 -44.49 11.82
CA ASP A 244 37.73 -44.23 11.76
C ASP A 244 38.38 -44.33 13.17
N VAL A 245 38.31 -45.49 13.83
CA VAL A 245 39.38 -45.96 14.74
C VAL A 245 39.32 -47.48 14.83
N LYS A 246 40.04 -48.19 13.96
CA LYS A 246 40.62 -49.52 14.21
C LYS A 246 41.51 -49.90 13.03
N ASP A 247 42.76 -49.44 13.08
CA ASP A 247 43.92 -50.24 12.69
C ASP A 247 45.20 -49.46 12.92
N SER A 248 45.83 -49.68 14.08
CA SER A 248 47.29 -49.66 14.23
C SER A 248 47.68 -50.04 15.67
N GLN A 249 48.18 -51.28 15.77
CA GLN A 249 49.00 -51.90 16.84
C GLN A 249 48.35 -52.28 18.16
#